data_AF-A0A2E4T5S1-F1
#
_entry.id   AF-A0A2E4T5S1-F1
#
_cell.length_a   1.000
_cell.length_b   1.000
_cell.length_c   1.000
_cell.angle_alpha   90.00
_cell.angle_beta   90.00
_cell.angle_gamma   90.00
#
_symmetry.space_group_name_H-M   'P 1'
#
loop_
_entity.id
_entity.type
_entity.pdbx_description
1 polymer ?
#
loop_
_entity_poly.entity_id
_entity_poly.type
_entity_poly.pdbx_seq_one_letter_code
_entity_poly.pdbx_strand_id
1 'polypeptide(L)'
;MHGQDPHDRLRQSVAQLIQQSGADSSLLDKLPKRWEKFADVALFQLDSFAEEEWGSIAGPELWTAVASSLKVERIGRVSEIVGERREPTVELLLGDEDWVVRRESGVDYGYNLTECMFSAGNVNERRRMGEVVEQGEVVLDLYAGIGYYTLPILVHSHAEHVHCCEWNSNSIKALESNLEANGVSSKCSVYFGDNRITAAELQGVANRVILGLLPSSQDGYSVAMRALVEGRGMLHIHGVAPAKDHSSWAEEVMDELLSIDPERSIEAVALIRVKSYAPHWDHVVLDVSVN
;
A
#
# COMPACT_ATOMS: atom_id res chain seq x y z
N MET A 1 6.66 -34.49 6.06
CA MET A 1 5.21 -34.46 5.76
C MET A 1 4.96 -33.28 4.84
N HIS A 2 4.76 -33.50 3.54
CA HIS A 2 4.22 -32.44 2.69
C HIS A 2 2.80 -32.18 3.18
N GLY A 3 2.57 -31.00 3.78
CA GLY A 3 1.24 -30.61 4.22
C GLY A 3 0.31 -30.58 3.01
N GLN A 4 -0.92 -31.08 3.19
CA GLN A 4 -2.01 -30.96 2.22
C GLN A 4 -2.11 -29.54 1.66
N ASP A 5 -2.54 -29.36 0.41
CA ASP A 5 -2.76 -28.05 -0.19
C ASP A 5 -3.80 -27.25 0.63
N PRO A 6 -3.57 -25.95 0.94
CA PRO A 6 -4.60 -25.07 1.48
C PRO A 6 -5.97 -25.16 0.79
N HIS A 7 -6.03 -25.30 -0.54
CA HIS A 7 -7.29 -25.44 -1.26
C HIS A 7 -8.00 -26.76 -0.91
N ASP A 8 -7.26 -27.87 -0.84
CA ASP A 8 -7.81 -29.17 -0.46
C ASP A 8 -8.36 -29.16 0.97
N ARG A 9 -7.63 -28.54 1.92
CA ARG A 9 -8.11 -28.41 3.30
C ARG A 9 -9.37 -27.57 3.37
N LEU A 10 -9.43 -26.45 2.63
CA LEU A 10 -10.61 -25.60 2.57
C LEU A 10 -11.80 -26.39 2.02
N ARG A 11 -11.63 -27.08 0.89
CA ARG A 11 -12.68 -27.90 0.28
C ARG A 11 -13.17 -28.99 1.23
N GLN A 12 -12.26 -29.69 1.92
CA GLN A 12 -12.62 -30.74 2.88
C GLN A 12 -13.40 -30.18 4.08
N SER A 13 -12.91 -29.09 4.66
CA SER A 13 -13.55 -28.48 5.83
C SER A 13 -14.94 -27.95 5.50
N VAL A 14 -15.11 -27.30 4.35
CA VAL A 14 -16.41 -26.77 3.91
C VAL A 14 -17.34 -27.91 3.46
N ALA A 15 -16.83 -28.98 2.85
CA ALA A 15 -17.63 -30.15 2.49
C ALA A 15 -18.23 -30.85 3.72
N GLN A 16 -17.45 -30.96 4.80
CA GLN A 16 -17.95 -31.51 6.06
C GLN A 16 -19.07 -30.65 6.65
N LEU A 17 -18.92 -29.33 6.61
CA LEU A 17 -19.95 -28.40 7.07
C LEU A 17 -21.22 -28.50 6.23
N ILE A 18 -21.10 -28.51 4.91
CA ILE A 18 -22.24 -28.68 3.97
C ILE A 18 -22.98 -29.99 4.25
N GLN A 19 -22.26 -31.09 4.51
CA GLN A 19 -22.88 -32.38 4.84
C GLN A 19 -23.64 -32.32 6.17
N GLN A 20 -23.13 -31.59 7.16
CA GLN A 20 -23.76 -31.45 8.48
C GLN A 20 -24.99 -30.56 8.45
N SER A 21 -24.97 -29.48 7.67
CA SER A 21 -26.09 -28.55 7.53
C SER A 21 -27.15 -29.02 6.52
N GLY A 22 -26.84 -30.00 5.68
CA GLY A 22 -27.70 -30.45 4.58
C GLY A 22 -27.79 -29.45 3.43
N ALA A 23 -26.81 -28.57 3.29
CA ALA A 23 -26.74 -27.57 2.23
C ALA A 23 -26.38 -28.19 0.86
N ASP A 24 -26.51 -27.41 -0.20
CA ASP A 24 -26.19 -27.86 -1.55
C ASP A 24 -24.68 -28.07 -1.74
N SER A 25 -24.30 -29.28 -2.14
CA SER A 25 -22.92 -29.65 -2.47
C SER A 25 -22.31 -28.83 -3.63
N SER A 26 -23.14 -28.22 -4.48
CA SER A 26 -22.67 -27.37 -5.59
C SER A 26 -21.88 -26.13 -5.12
N LEU A 27 -22.08 -25.71 -3.86
CA LEU A 27 -21.31 -24.62 -3.22
C LEU A 27 -19.80 -24.87 -3.23
N LEU A 28 -19.37 -26.15 -3.22
CA LEU A 28 -17.95 -26.50 -3.28
C LEU A 28 -17.27 -26.03 -4.57
N ASP A 29 -18.03 -25.90 -5.66
CA ASP A 29 -17.49 -25.45 -6.95
C ASP A 29 -17.38 -23.92 -7.03
N LYS A 30 -18.03 -23.21 -6.09
CA LYS A 30 -17.97 -21.75 -5.90
C LYS A 30 -16.93 -21.31 -4.87
N LEU A 31 -16.14 -22.24 -4.32
CA LEU A 31 -15.09 -21.88 -3.35
C LEU A 31 -14.08 -20.90 -3.97
N PRO A 32 -13.63 -19.89 -3.19
CA PRO A 32 -12.67 -18.92 -3.68
C PRO A 32 -11.35 -19.61 -4.03
N LYS A 33 -10.76 -19.16 -5.14
CA LYS A 33 -9.48 -19.67 -5.66
C LYS A 33 -8.29 -18.82 -5.27
N ARG A 34 -8.54 -17.64 -4.69
CA ARG A 34 -7.50 -16.69 -4.30
C ARG A 34 -7.91 -16.01 -3.01
N TRP A 35 -6.93 -15.82 -2.14
CA TRP A 35 -7.01 -15.01 -0.94
C TRP A 35 -5.61 -14.51 -0.65
N GLU A 36 -5.53 -13.45 0.13
CA GLU A 36 -4.28 -13.00 0.70
C GLU A 36 -4.14 -13.57 2.11
N LYS A 37 -2.99 -14.15 2.46
CA LYS A 37 -2.71 -14.63 3.81
C LYS A 37 -1.45 -13.98 4.34
N PHE A 38 -1.54 -13.39 5.52
CA PHE A 38 -0.43 -12.77 6.25
C PHE A 38 -0.74 -12.76 7.74
N ALA A 39 0.30 -12.79 8.58
CA ALA A 39 0.14 -12.99 10.02
C ALA A 39 -0.81 -14.16 10.32
N ASP A 40 -1.85 -13.90 11.09
CA ASP A 40 -2.96 -14.77 11.49
C ASP A 40 -4.28 -14.42 10.76
N VAL A 41 -4.21 -13.75 9.60
CA VAL A 41 -5.39 -13.29 8.84
C VAL A 41 -5.40 -13.87 7.42
N ALA A 42 -6.60 -14.20 6.94
CA ALA A 42 -6.86 -14.37 5.51
C ALA A 42 -7.88 -13.32 5.01
N LEU A 43 -7.53 -12.63 3.92
CA LEU A 43 -8.39 -11.66 3.24
C LEU A 43 -8.89 -12.21 1.92
N PHE A 44 -10.21 -12.30 1.79
CA PHE A 44 -10.89 -12.69 0.58
C PHE A 44 -11.28 -11.47 -0.27
N GLN A 45 -11.48 -11.71 -1.58
CA GLN A 45 -12.00 -10.69 -2.49
C GLN A 45 -13.51 -10.51 -2.26
N LEU A 46 -14.05 -9.35 -2.66
CA LEU A 46 -15.45 -8.98 -2.44
C LEU A 46 -16.46 -10.04 -2.94
N ASP A 47 -16.16 -10.69 -4.05
CA ASP A 47 -16.98 -11.72 -4.69
C ASP A 47 -16.87 -13.10 -4.03
N SER A 48 -15.96 -13.27 -3.07
CA SER A 48 -15.80 -14.54 -2.36
C SER A 48 -16.94 -14.77 -1.37
N PHE A 49 -17.56 -15.94 -1.46
CA PHE A 49 -18.74 -16.32 -0.66
C PHE A 49 -19.89 -15.31 -0.77
N ALA A 50 -20.04 -14.68 -1.95
CA ALA A 50 -20.99 -13.60 -2.15
C ALA A 50 -22.33 -14.08 -2.75
N GLU A 51 -22.39 -15.30 -3.30
CA GLU A 51 -23.62 -15.80 -3.92
C GLU A 51 -24.69 -16.14 -2.88
N GLU A 52 -25.97 -15.90 -3.22
CA GLU A 52 -27.11 -16.07 -2.30
C GLU A 52 -27.20 -17.48 -1.70
N GLU A 53 -26.74 -18.50 -2.42
CA GLU A 53 -26.79 -19.89 -1.97
C GLU A 53 -25.92 -20.15 -0.72
N TRP A 54 -24.90 -19.33 -0.50
CA TRP A 54 -24.11 -19.37 0.74
C TRP A 54 -24.93 -18.99 1.96
N GLY A 55 -26.03 -18.24 1.81
CA GLY A 55 -26.88 -17.80 2.91
C GLY A 55 -27.41 -18.94 3.80
N SER A 56 -27.49 -20.17 3.28
CA SER A 56 -27.88 -21.36 4.03
C SER A 56 -26.85 -21.82 5.08
N ILE A 57 -25.58 -21.44 4.91
CA ILE A 57 -24.46 -21.80 5.79
C ILE A 57 -23.61 -20.58 6.20
N ALA A 58 -23.97 -19.38 5.76
CA ALA A 58 -23.29 -18.15 6.09
C ALA A 58 -23.44 -17.89 7.60
N GLY A 59 -22.33 -17.95 8.32
CA GLY A 59 -22.32 -17.81 9.77
C GLY A 59 -20.97 -18.14 10.41
N PRO A 60 -20.88 -18.02 11.74
CA PRO A 60 -19.65 -18.26 12.48
C PRO A 60 -19.02 -19.63 12.22
N GLU A 61 -19.83 -20.67 11.98
CA GLU A 61 -19.39 -22.03 11.71
C GLU A 61 -18.62 -22.14 10.39
N LEU A 62 -19.11 -21.46 9.34
CA LEU A 62 -18.42 -21.39 8.05
C LEU A 62 -17.06 -20.70 8.23
N TRP A 63 -17.04 -19.53 8.86
CA TRP A 63 -15.80 -18.79 9.00
C TRP A 63 -14.79 -19.49 9.90
N THR A 64 -15.26 -20.18 10.95
CA THR A 64 -14.41 -21.04 11.79
C THR A 64 -13.80 -22.20 11.01
N ALA A 65 -14.58 -22.84 10.14
CA ALA A 65 -14.10 -23.91 9.26
C ALA A 65 -13.07 -23.37 8.24
N VAL A 66 -13.36 -22.23 7.62
CA VAL A 66 -12.44 -21.54 6.69
C VAL A 66 -11.14 -21.18 7.40
N ALA A 67 -11.20 -20.51 8.55
CA ALA A 67 -10.03 -20.09 9.33
C ALA A 67 -9.15 -21.27 9.75
N SER A 68 -9.77 -22.33 10.27
CA SER A 68 -9.08 -23.57 10.62
C SER A 68 -8.37 -24.20 9.42
N SER A 69 -9.04 -24.23 8.26
CA SER A 69 -8.47 -24.80 7.02
C SER A 69 -7.27 -24.00 6.49
N LEU A 70 -7.32 -22.67 6.63
CA LEU A 70 -6.28 -21.75 6.21
C LEU A 70 -5.20 -21.55 7.28
N LYS A 71 -5.39 -22.06 8.49
CA LYS A 71 -4.50 -21.87 9.65
C LYS A 71 -4.29 -20.38 9.95
N VAL A 72 -5.41 -19.70 10.17
CA VAL A 72 -5.52 -18.29 10.55
C VAL A 72 -6.55 -18.17 11.67
N GLU A 73 -6.51 -17.09 12.42
CA GLU A 73 -7.47 -16.83 13.50
C GLU A 73 -8.58 -15.87 13.05
N ARG A 74 -8.28 -15.01 12.06
CA ARG A 74 -9.19 -13.98 11.58
C ARG A 74 -9.45 -14.09 10.08
N ILE A 75 -10.67 -13.78 9.68
CA ILE A 75 -11.10 -13.76 8.28
C ILE A 75 -11.66 -12.38 7.97
N GLY A 76 -11.13 -11.77 6.92
CA GLY A 76 -11.67 -10.54 6.36
C GLY A 76 -12.09 -10.71 4.90
N ARG A 77 -12.95 -9.83 4.44
CA ARG A 77 -13.31 -9.68 3.02
C ARG A 77 -13.14 -8.23 2.60
N VAL A 78 -12.41 -8.00 1.52
CA VAL A 78 -12.17 -6.66 0.97
C VAL A 78 -13.46 -6.13 0.35
N SER A 79 -13.92 -4.93 0.72
CA SER A 79 -15.03 -4.23 0.05
C SER A 79 -14.57 -3.37 -1.13
N GLU A 80 -15.52 -2.70 -1.78
CA GLU A 80 -15.22 -1.59 -2.69
C GLU A 80 -14.40 -0.49 -1.97
N ILE A 81 -13.43 0.10 -2.69
CA ILE A 81 -12.68 1.26 -2.24
C ILE A 81 -13.54 2.51 -2.46
N VAL A 82 -13.86 3.24 -1.40
CA VAL A 82 -14.71 4.44 -1.47
C VAL A 82 -13.94 5.71 -1.06
N GLY A 83 -14.26 6.83 -1.71
CA GLY A 83 -13.83 8.18 -1.32
C GLY A 83 -12.42 8.61 -1.76
N GLU A 84 -12.12 9.90 -1.62
CA GLU A 84 -10.81 10.51 -1.94
C GLU A 84 -9.68 9.95 -1.06
N ARG A 85 -10.02 9.49 0.16
CA ARG A 85 -9.10 8.84 1.09
C ARG A 85 -8.79 7.39 0.73
N ARG A 86 -9.48 6.85 -0.30
CA ARG A 86 -9.33 5.48 -0.79
C ARG A 86 -9.38 4.48 0.36
N GLU A 87 -10.48 4.46 1.08
CA GLU A 87 -10.71 3.56 2.20
C GLU A 87 -11.36 2.27 1.63
N PRO A 88 -10.62 1.17 1.38
CA PRO A 88 -11.20 -0.16 1.30
C PRO A 88 -11.62 -0.53 2.71
N THR A 89 -12.91 -0.72 2.90
CA THR A 89 -13.40 -1.28 4.15
C THR A 89 -13.24 -2.79 4.08
N VAL A 90 -12.26 -3.34 4.77
CA VAL A 90 -12.31 -4.78 5.03
C VAL A 90 -13.46 -5.03 6.00
N GLU A 91 -14.34 -5.97 5.67
CA GLU A 91 -15.31 -6.51 6.60
C GLU A 91 -14.65 -7.68 7.35
N LEU A 92 -14.60 -7.61 8.67
CA LEU A 92 -14.22 -8.76 9.49
C LEU A 92 -15.38 -9.76 9.59
N LEU A 93 -15.17 -10.95 9.05
CA LEU A 93 -16.11 -12.07 9.06
C LEU A 93 -15.87 -13.02 10.23
N LEU A 94 -14.64 -13.04 10.75
CA LEU A 94 -14.25 -13.76 11.97
C LEU A 94 -13.13 -13.00 12.70
N GLY A 95 -13.29 -12.86 14.01
CA GLY A 95 -12.40 -12.12 14.89
C GLY A 95 -12.88 -10.69 15.14
N ASP A 96 -12.53 -10.16 16.32
CA ASP A 96 -13.02 -8.84 16.78
C ASP A 96 -11.95 -7.74 16.70
N GLU A 97 -10.68 -8.13 16.52
CA GLU A 97 -9.53 -7.22 16.47
C GLU A 97 -9.00 -7.13 15.05
N ASP A 98 -8.83 -5.92 14.54
CA ASP A 98 -8.45 -5.68 13.15
C ASP A 98 -7.01 -5.17 12.98
N TRP A 99 -6.28 -4.98 14.08
CA TRP A 99 -4.85 -4.65 14.03
C TRP A 99 -4.03 -5.84 13.53
N VAL A 100 -3.21 -5.62 12.51
CA VAL A 100 -2.33 -6.61 11.90
C VAL A 100 -0.93 -6.05 11.71
N VAL A 101 0.06 -6.93 11.76
CA VAL A 101 1.45 -6.59 11.42
C VAL A 101 1.88 -7.40 10.21
N ARG A 102 2.24 -6.70 9.13
CA ARG A 102 2.89 -7.30 7.95
C ARG A 102 4.39 -7.08 8.04
N ARG A 103 5.17 -8.14 7.87
CA ARG A 103 6.62 -8.05 7.80
C ARG A 103 7.09 -8.22 6.37
N GLU A 104 7.74 -7.19 5.82
CA GLU A 104 8.34 -7.24 4.49
C GLU A 104 9.77 -6.71 4.54
N SER A 105 10.73 -7.48 4.01
CA SER A 105 12.15 -7.10 3.93
C SER A 105 12.81 -6.70 5.27
N GLY A 106 12.22 -7.08 6.42
CA GLY A 106 12.71 -6.69 7.75
C GLY A 106 12.05 -5.46 8.34
N VAL A 107 11.06 -4.88 7.66
CA VAL A 107 10.20 -3.78 8.13
C VAL A 107 8.86 -4.34 8.61
N ASP A 108 8.42 -3.89 9.77
CA ASP A 108 7.10 -4.20 10.32
C ASP A 108 6.10 -3.08 10.03
N TYR A 109 4.97 -3.44 9.40
CA TYR A 109 3.85 -2.55 9.09
C TYR A 109 2.62 -2.98 9.87
N GLY A 110 2.43 -2.35 11.03
CA GLY A 110 1.23 -2.39 11.85
C GLY A 110 0.14 -1.46 11.33
N TYR A 111 -1.09 -1.95 11.20
CA TYR A 111 -2.25 -1.12 10.83
C TYR A 111 -3.57 -1.83 11.13
N ASN A 112 -4.64 -1.05 11.25
CA ASN A 112 -6.02 -1.51 11.29
C ASN A 112 -6.47 -1.85 9.86
N LEU A 113 -6.69 -3.14 9.57
CA LEU A 113 -7.04 -3.62 8.23
C LEU A 113 -8.40 -3.12 7.72
N THR A 114 -9.28 -2.68 8.62
CA THR A 114 -10.57 -2.07 8.24
C THR A 114 -10.46 -0.58 7.92
N GLU A 115 -9.37 0.08 8.32
CA GLU A 115 -9.21 1.54 8.25
C GLU A 115 -8.10 2.00 7.31
N CYS A 116 -7.13 1.14 7.00
CA CYS A 116 -5.95 1.48 6.22
C CYS A 116 -5.67 0.47 5.10
N MET A 117 -5.23 1.00 3.95
CA MET A 117 -4.81 0.18 2.82
C MET A 117 -3.46 -0.49 3.03
N PHE A 118 -3.24 -1.60 2.34
CA PHE A 118 -1.91 -2.11 2.11
C PHE A 118 -1.84 -2.83 0.76
N SER A 119 -0.98 -2.38 -0.15
CA SER A 119 -0.81 -3.04 -1.45
C SER A 119 0.39 -3.97 -1.44
N ALA A 120 0.16 -5.27 -1.27
CA ALA A 120 1.24 -6.28 -1.30
C ALA A 120 2.02 -6.29 -2.62
N GLY A 121 1.38 -5.92 -3.74
CA GLY A 121 2.04 -5.86 -5.05
C GLY A 121 3.18 -4.83 -5.16
N ASN A 122 3.30 -3.89 -4.22
CA ASN A 122 4.36 -2.87 -4.24
C ASN A 122 5.64 -3.33 -3.49
N VAL A 123 5.75 -4.60 -3.10
CA VAL A 123 6.88 -5.12 -2.29
C VAL A 123 8.26 -4.79 -2.88
N ASN A 124 8.42 -4.91 -4.20
CA ASN A 124 9.70 -4.59 -4.85
C ASN A 124 10.02 -3.10 -4.80
N GLU A 125 9.02 -2.24 -4.95
CA GLU A 125 9.21 -0.80 -4.90
C GLU A 125 9.46 -0.32 -3.47
N ARG A 126 8.76 -0.88 -2.48
CA ARG A 126 9.08 -0.63 -1.05
C ARG A 126 10.51 -1.04 -0.73
N ARG A 127 10.96 -2.19 -1.21
CA ARG A 127 12.36 -2.61 -1.06
C ARG A 127 13.31 -1.61 -1.73
N ARG A 128 13.04 -1.21 -2.98
CA ARG A 128 13.86 -0.25 -3.74
C ARG A 128 14.01 1.07 -2.99
N MET A 129 12.95 1.57 -2.36
CA MET A 129 13.02 2.81 -1.57
C MET A 129 14.03 2.75 -0.43
N GLY A 130 14.25 1.58 0.17
CA GLY A 130 15.33 1.38 1.15
C GLY A 130 16.76 1.40 0.57
N GLU A 131 16.90 1.36 -0.76
CA GLU A 131 18.18 1.21 -1.48
C GLU A 131 18.60 2.49 -2.25
N VAL A 132 17.66 3.40 -2.58
CA VAL A 132 17.91 4.57 -3.44
C VAL A 132 18.39 5.83 -2.73
N VAL A 133 18.27 5.86 -1.40
CA VAL A 133 18.58 7.05 -0.58
C VAL A 133 20.06 7.05 -0.21
N GLU A 134 20.74 8.14 -0.55
CA GLU A 134 22.16 8.31 -0.25
C GLU A 134 22.40 8.73 1.21
N GLN A 135 23.64 8.58 1.67
CA GLN A 135 24.01 8.92 3.05
C GLN A 135 23.83 10.42 3.30
N GLY A 136 23.09 10.75 4.36
CA GLY A 136 22.88 12.13 4.79
C GLY A 136 21.75 12.86 4.07
N GLU A 137 21.01 12.20 3.18
CA GLU A 137 19.85 12.83 2.54
C GLU A 137 18.72 13.07 3.55
N VAL A 138 18.08 14.24 3.42
CA VAL A 138 16.77 14.53 4.00
C VAL A 138 15.70 14.22 2.97
N VAL A 139 14.71 13.39 3.34
CA VAL A 139 13.64 12.94 2.44
C VAL A 139 12.31 13.55 2.86
N LEU A 140 11.47 13.92 1.90
CA LEU A 140 10.08 14.30 2.09
C LEU A 140 9.15 13.28 1.43
N ASP A 141 8.32 12.60 2.22
CA ASP A 141 7.23 11.74 1.75
C ASP A 141 5.92 12.53 1.81
N LEU A 142 5.38 12.94 0.66
CA LEU A 142 4.17 13.77 0.58
C LEU A 142 2.88 12.99 0.86
N TYR A 143 2.94 11.65 0.86
CA TYR A 143 1.78 10.76 0.97
C TYR A 143 2.16 9.50 1.77
N ALA A 144 2.56 9.71 3.03
CA ALA A 144 3.27 8.68 3.80
C ALA A 144 2.41 7.44 4.09
N GLY A 145 1.09 7.57 4.20
CA GLY A 145 0.20 6.51 4.64
C GLY A 145 0.61 5.99 6.01
N ILE A 146 0.75 4.66 6.12
CA ILE A 146 1.26 4.00 7.34
C ILE A 146 2.80 3.91 7.35
N GLY A 147 3.47 4.59 6.42
CA GLY A 147 4.92 4.58 6.23
C GLY A 147 5.40 3.67 5.11
N TYR A 148 4.65 3.55 4.01
CA TYR A 148 4.92 2.55 2.96
C TYR A 148 6.34 2.62 2.39
N TYR A 149 6.82 3.84 2.08
CA TYR A 149 8.17 4.08 1.56
C TYR A 149 9.09 4.68 2.62
N THR A 150 8.53 5.49 3.51
CA THR A 150 9.20 6.05 4.69
C THR A 150 9.92 4.98 5.53
N LEU A 151 9.26 3.87 5.88
CA LEU A 151 9.85 2.88 6.79
C LEU A 151 11.04 2.14 6.14
N PRO A 152 10.96 1.62 4.90
CA PRO A 152 12.13 1.06 4.21
C PRO A 152 13.32 2.02 4.15
N ILE A 153 13.07 3.30 3.86
CA ILE A 153 14.11 4.32 3.83
C ILE A 153 14.78 4.41 5.20
N LEU A 154 14.00 4.60 6.27
CA LEU A 154 14.54 4.76 7.61
C LEU A 154 15.26 3.52 8.15
N VAL A 155 14.79 2.32 7.79
CA VAL A 155 15.33 1.05 8.30
C VAL A 155 16.56 0.60 7.51
N HIS A 156 16.61 0.81 6.19
CA HIS A 156 17.61 0.21 5.32
C HIS A 156 18.60 1.19 4.68
N SER A 157 18.31 2.49 4.69
CA SER A 157 19.21 3.50 4.14
C SER A 157 20.00 4.25 5.23
N HIS A 158 20.79 5.23 4.77
CA HIS A 158 21.50 6.18 5.62
C HIS A 158 20.91 7.59 5.56
N ALA A 159 19.60 7.71 5.32
CA ALA A 159 18.87 8.97 5.46
C ALA A 159 19.18 9.65 6.79
N GLU A 160 19.40 10.96 6.73
CA GLU A 160 19.54 11.78 7.94
C GLU A 160 18.19 11.91 8.64
N HIS A 161 17.15 12.27 7.88
CA HIS A 161 15.82 12.50 8.39
C HIS A 161 14.76 12.28 7.32
N VAL A 162 13.54 11.92 7.73
CA VAL A 162 12.36 11.84 6.84
C VAL A 162 11.22 12.71 7.39
N HIS A 163 10.70 13.60 6.54
CA HIS A 163 9.48 14.35 6.79
C HIS A 163 8.30 13.65 6.11
N CYS A 164 7.23 13.38 6.84
CA CYS A 164 6.07 12.63 6.36
C CYS A 164 4.81 13.49 6.42
N CYS A 165 4.18 13.75 5.28
CA CYS A 165 2.85 14.36 5.23
C CYS A 165 1.79 13.26 5.10
N GLU A 166 0.76 13.32 5.94
CA GLU A 166 -0.37 12.41 5.89
C GLU A 166 -1.64 13.10 6.42
N TRP A 167 -2.78 12.90 5.77
CA TRP A 167 -4.05 13.56 6.12
C TRP A 167 -5.09 12.62 6.73
N ASN A 168 -4.89 11.30 6.65
CA ASN A 168 -5.74 10.29 7.23
C ASN A 168 -5.27 10.01 8.66
N SER A 169 -6.14 10.34 9.63
CA SER A 169 -5.84 10.17 11.05
C SER A 169 -5.58 8.72 11.45
N ASN A 170 -6.18 7.74 10.78
CA ASN A 170 -5.95 6.33 11.06
C ASN A 170 -4.59 5.89 10.52
N SER A 171 -4.21 6.38 9.34
CA SER A 171 -2.87 6.15 8.79
C SER A 171 -1.77 6.78 9.65
N ILE A 172 -2.00 7.95 10.24
CA ILE A 172 -1.03 8.56 11.18
C ILE A 172 -0.83 7.71 12.42
N LYS A 173 -1.89 7.26 13.08
CA LYS A 173 -1.76 6.41 14.27
C LYS A 173 -0.95 5.15 13.96
N ALA A 174 -1.21 4.55 12.80
CA ALA A 174 -0.46 3.41 12.31
C ALA A 174 1.00 3.77 12.00
N LEU A 175 1.27 4.89 11.31
CA LEU A 175 2.62 5.38 11.02
C LEU A 175 3.43 5.61 12.30
N GLU A 176 2.87 6.31 13.29
CA GLU A 176 3.54 6.57 14.58
C GLU A 176 3.89 5.26 15.30
N SER A 177 2.93 4.33 15.39
CA SER A 177 3.15 2.98 15.94
C SER A 177 4.25 2.23 15.17
N ASN A 178 4.28 2.35 13.84
CA ASN A 178 5.28 1.69 13.01
C ASN A 178 6.68 2.30 13.18
N LEU A 179 6.78 3.63 13.30
CA LEU A 179 8.05 4.30 13.57
C LEU A 179 8.67 3.81 14.88
N GLU A 180 7.84 3.64 15.92
CA GLU A 180 8.26 3.11 17.21
C GLU A 180 8.64 1.62 17.12
N ALA A 181 7.79 0.80 16.51
CA ALA A 181 8.00 -0.64 16.37
C ALA A 181 9.28 -0.98 15.58
N ASN A 182 9.65 -0.14 14.61
CA ASN A 182 10.88 -0.29 13.83
C ASN A 182 12.08 0.45 14.44
N GLY A 183 11.91 1.18 15.55
CA GLY A 183 13.00 1.87 16.26
C GLY A 183 13.56 3.09 15.53
N VAL A 184 12.77 3.74 14.68
CA VAL A 184 13.22 4.83 13.79
C VAL A 184 12.55 6.18 14.05
N SER A 185 11.70 6.29 15.09
CA SER A 185 10.96 7.53 15.40
C SER A 185 11.84 8.77 15.54
N SER A 186 13.07 8.63 16.07
CA SER A 186 14.00 9.76 16.26
C SER A 186 14.46 10.45 14.98
N LYS A 187 14.29 9.82 13.82
CA LYS A 187 14.70 10.33 12.50
C LYS A 187 13.52 10.71 11.61
N CYS A 188 12.33 10.85 12.20
CA CYS A 188 11.11 11.09 11.45
C CYS A 188 10.30 12.25 12.05
N SER A 189 9.71 13.08 11.22
CA SER A 189 8.72 14.08 11.63
C SER A 189 7.43 13.90 10.84
N VAL A 190 6.30 13.82 11.54
CA VAL A 190 4.99 13.57 10.95
C VAL A 190 4.16 14.86 10.97
N TYR A 191 3.57 15.20 9.83
CA TYR A 191 2.79 16.41 9.61
C TYR A 191 1.36 16.04 9.21
N PHE A 192 0.44 16.20 10.17
CA PHE A 192 -0.98 15.90 9.96
C PHE A 192 -1.67 16.98 9.13
N GLY A 193 -2.22 16.59 7.99
CA GLY A 193 -3.07 17.43 7.15
C GLY A 193 -2.72 17.35 5.66
N ASP A 194 -3.37 18.21 4.88
CA ASP A 194 -3.10 18.36 3.45
C ASP A 194 -1.65 18.82 3.22
N ASN A 195 -0.89 18.05 2.44
CA ASN A 195 0.51 18.33 2.16
C ASN A 195 0.74 19.70 1.48
N ARG A 196 -0.26 20.24 0.78
CA ARG A 196 -0.20 21.59 0.16
C ARG A 196 -0.15 22.70 1.20
N ILE A 197 -0.62 22.42 2.41
CA ILE A 197 -0.60 23.33 3.56
C ILE A 197 0.57 22.96 4.48
N THR A 198 0.68 21.70 4.88
CA THR A 198 1.64 21.26 5.89
C THR A 198 3.09 21.30 5.40
N ALA A 199 3.34 21.05 4.11
CA ALA A 199 4.69 21.14 3.55
C ALA A 199 5.12 22.58 3.22
N ALA A 200 4.30 23.59 3.50
CA ALA A 200 4.70 25.00 3.33
C ALA A 200 5.93 25.37 4.17
N GLU A 201 6.10 24.72 5.34
CA GLU A 201 7.25 24.89 6.22
C GLU A 201 8.48 24.07 5.79
N LEU A 202 8.35 23.23 4.75
CA LEU A 202 9.38 22.31 4.27
C LEU A 202 10.05 22.79 2.96
N GLN A 203 9.95 24.08 2.66
CA GLN A 203 10.60 24.67 1.47
C GLN A 203 12.12 24.64 1.62
N GLY A 204 12.80 24.12 0.60
CA GLY A 204 14.27 24.02 0.58
C GLY A 204 14.86 23.12 1.66
N VAL A 205 14.14 22.08 2.09
CA VAL A 205 14.54 21.18 3.19
C VAL A 205 14.99 19.80 2.68
N ALA A 206 14.40 19.29 1.60
CA ALA A 206 14.60 17.91 1.16
C ALA A 206 15.60 17.79 0.01
N ASN A 207 16.43 16.74 0.03
CA ASN A 207 17.22 16.32 -1.13
C ASN A 207 16.42 15.41 -2.07
N ARG A 208 15.39 14.75 -1.52
CA ARG A 208 14.56 13.78 -2.23
C ARG A 208 13.10 13.90 -1.82
N VAL A 209 12.19 13.86 -2.79
CA VAL A 209 10.74 13.93 -2.54
C VAL A 209 10.02 12.73 -3.15
N ILE A 210 9.16 12.08 -2.37
CA ILE A 210 8.35 10.94 -2.79
C ILE A 210 6.92 11.41 -3.00
N LEU A 211 6.40 11.15 -4.19
CA LEU A 211 5.02 11.45 -4.57
C LEU A 211 4.26 10.13 -4.81
N GLY A 212 3.98 9.44 -3.71
CA GLY A 212 3.41 8.09 -3.67
C GLY A 212 1.89 7.98 -3.87
N LEU A 213 1.22 8.95 -4.50
CA LEU A 213 -0.24 8.94 -4.69
C LEU A 213 -0.64 8.42 -6.07
N LEU A 214 -1.62 7.51 -6.09
CA LEU A 214 -2.29 7.05 -7.32
C LEU A 214 -3.70 7.67 -7.39
N PRO A 215 -4.32 7.81 -8.58
CA PRO A 215 -3.74 7.48 -9.87
C PRO A 215 -2.74 8.54 -10.35
N SER A 216 -2.73 9.72 -9.72
CA SER A 216 -1.81 10.83 -9.99
C SER A 216 -1.51 11.59 -8.70
N SER A 217 -0.34 12.21 -8.66
CA SER A 217 0.16 13.09 -7.59
C SER A 217 0.41 14.52 -8.08
N GLN A 218 -0.18 14.90 -9.22
CA GLN A 218 0.01 16.19 -9.91
C GLN A 218 -0.16 17.41 -9.00
N ASP A 219 -1.16 17.41 -8.11
CA ASP A 219 -1.39 18.49 -7.14
C ASP A 219 -0.20 18.72 -6.18
N GLY A 220 0.66 17.71 -6.01
CA GLY A 220 1.86 17.76 -5.19
C GLY A 220 3.11 18.25 -5.92
N TYR A 221 3.10 18.39 -7.26
CA TYR A 221 4.33 18.70 -8.03
C TYR A 221 4.94 20.04 -7.64
N SER A 222 4.10 21.08 -7.54
CA SER A 222 4.54 22.41 -7.11
C SER A 222 5.10 22.40 -5.69
N VAL A 223 4.55 21.57 -4.80
CA VAL A 223 5.03 21.40 -3.42
C VAL A 223 6.39 20.71 -3.43
N ALA A 224 6.52 19.60 -4.16
CA ALA A 224 7.75 18.84 -4.27
C ALA A 224 8.91 19.68 -4.84
N MET A 225 8.67 20.42 -5.92
CA MET A 225 9.69 21.28 -6.55
C MET A 225 10.20 22.38 -5.61
N ARG A 226 9.33 22.95 -4.75
CA ARG A 226 9.72 23.95 -3.75
C ARG A 226 10.42 23.35 -2.53
N ALA A 227 10.16 22.09 -2.21
CA ALA A 227 10.78 21.41 -1.07
C ALA A 227 12.27 21.11 -1.29
N LEU A 228 12.72 21.07 -2.55
CA LEU A 228 14.10 20.76 -2.90
C LEU A 228 15.10 21.82 -2.41
N VAL A 229 16.13 21.39 -1.68
CA VAL A 229 17.25 22.23 -1.21
C VAL A 229 17.92 22.90 -2.40
N GLU A 230 18.04 24.23 -2.38
CA GLU A 230 18.61 25.03 -3.48
C GLU A 230 17.94 24.77 -4.85
N GLY A 231 16.71 24.22 -4.85
CA GLY A 231 15.99 23.83 -6.05
C GLY A 231 16.49 22.53 -6.70
N ARG A 232 17.36 21.77 -6.03
CA ARG A 232 18.05 20.58 -6.59
C ARG A 232 17.69 19.32 -5.83
N GLY A 233 17.63 18.19 -6.53
CA GLY A 233 17.45 16.88 -5.93
C GLY A 233 16.65 15.91 -6.77
N MET A 234 16.08 14.88 -6.12
CA MET A 234 15.39 13.77 -6.77
C MET A 234 13.90 13.75 -6.44
N LEU A 235 13.06 13.51 -7.45
CA LEU A 235 11.63 13.22 -7.28
C LEU A 235 11.35 11.76 -7.65
N HIS A 236 10.52 11.10 -6.85
CA HIS A 236 9.97 9.77 -7.16
C HIS A 236 8.47 9.89 -7.35
N ILE A 237 8.02 9.97 -8.61
CA ILE A 237 6.64 10.29 -8.97
C ILE A 237 5.91 9.01 -9.32
N HIS A 238 4.93 8.61 -8.51
CA HIS A 238 4.08 7.46 -8.79
C HIS A 238 2.87 7.89 -9.62
N GLY A 239 2.48 7.05 -10.58
CA GLY A 239 1.29 7.28 -11.39
C GLY A 239 0.80 6.01 -12.08
N VAL A 240 -0.24 6.17 -12.90
CA VAL A 240 -0.84 5.09 -13.68
C VAL A 240 -0.66 5.38 -15.16
N ALA A 241 0.02 4.47 -15.87
CA ALA A 241 0.34 4.62 -17.29
C ALA A 241 -0.26 3.50 -18.14
N PRO A 242 -0.53 3.73 -19.44
CA PRO A 242 -0.95 2.68 -20.35
C PRO A 242 0.08 1.55 -20.40
N ALA A 243 -0.34 0.29 -20.19
CA ALA A 243 0.58 -0.85 -20.08
C ALA A 243 1.43 -1.12 -21.35
N LYS A 244 1.08 -0.51 -22.48
CA LYS A 244 1.80 -0.62 -23.75
C LYS A 244 2.61 0.64 -24.10
N ASP A 245 2.48 1.70 -23.32
CA ASP A 245 3.11 2.99 -23.57
C ASP A 245 3.29 3.75 -22.25
N HIS A 246 4.30 3.37 -21.48
CA HIS A 246 4.62 4.09 -20.24
C HIS A 246 5.27 5.46 -20.54
N SER A 247 5.93 5.59 -21.68
CA SER A 247 6.68 6.79 -22.06
C SER A 247 5.76 7.99 -22.26
N SER A 248 4.57 7.82 -22.84
CA SER A 248 3.62 8.92 -23.01
C SER A 248 3.25 9.58 -21.67
N TRP A 249 3.02 8.78 -20.63
CA TRP A 249 2.75 9.29 -19.29
C TRP A 249 3.97 10.01 -18.69
N ALA A 250 5.18 9.48 -18.91
CA ALA A 250 6.40 10.13 -18.43
C ALA A 250 6.63 11.48 -19.12
N GLU A 251 6.34 11.59 -20.42
CA GLU A 251 6.40 12.85 -21.17
C GLU A 251 5.41 13.88 -20.62
N GLU A 252 4.16 13.49 -20.34
CA GLU A 252 3.16 14.36 -19.71
C GLU A 252 3.63 14.88 -18.34
N VAL A 253 4.20 14.01 -17.49
CA VAL A 253 4.75 14.43 -16.19
C VAL A 253 5.90 15.42 -16.36
N MET A 254 6.80 15.18 -17.32
CA MET A 254 7.94 16.07 -17.58
C MET A 254 7.48 17.44 -18.08
N ASP A 255 6.50 17.49 -18.99
CA ASP A 255 5.92 18.74 -19.49
C ASP A 255 5.28 19.55 -18.35
N GLU A 256 4.55 18.89 -17.44
CA GLU A 256 3.96 19.54 -16.27
C GLU A 256 5.02 20.10 -15.31
N LEU A 257 6.08 19.33 -15.01
CA LEU A 257 7.19 19.80 -14.17
C LEU A 257 7.91 21.00 -14.79
N LEU A 258 8.17 20.95 -16.10
CA LEU A 258 8.79 22.05 -16.85
C LEU A 258 7.88 23.28 -16.91
N SER A 259 6.55 23.11 -16.90
CA SER A 259 5.61 24.23 -16.86
C SER A 259 5.62 24.98 -15.51
N ILE A 260 5.98 24.29 -14.42
CA ILE A 260 6.07 24.88 -13.08
C ILE A 260 7.30 25.77 -12.95
N ASP A 261 8.44 25.33 -13.47
CA ASP A 261 9.70 26.09 -13.45
C ASP A 261 10.50 25.88 -14.75
N PRO A 262 10.22 26.66 -15.81
CA PRO A 262 10.82 26.49 -17.13
C PRO A 262 12.32 26.75 -17.20
N GLU A 263 12.89 27.39 -16.17
CA GLU A 263 14.32 27.71 -16.12
C GLU A 263 15.15 26.60 -15.47
N ARG A 264 14.50 25.64 -14.79
CA ARG A 264 15.20 24.51 -14.15
C ARG A 264 15.59 23.43 -15.15
N SER A 265 16.73 22.80 -14.89
CA SER A 265 17.13 21.61 -15.62
C SER A 265 16.47 20.39 -14.97
N ILE A 266 15.50 19.81 -15.67
CA ILE A 266 14.73 18.64 -15.21
C ILE A 266 15.00 17.48 -16.17
N GLU A 267 15.42 16.33 -15.63
CA GLU A 267 15.77 15.14 -16.41
C GLU A 267 15.05 13.90 -15.86
N ALA A 268 14.39 13.15 -16.75
CA ALA A 268 13.87 11.83 -16.43
C ALA A 268 15.03 10.83 -16.34
N VAL A 269 15.28 10.30 -15.14
CA VAL A 269 16.39 9.38 -14.86
C VAL A 269 15.99 7.93 -15.11
N ALA A 270 14.82 7.52 -14.63
CA ALA A 270 14.34 6.16 -14.78
C ALA A 270 12.81 6.08 -14.78
N LEU A 271 12.26 5.24 -15.65
CA LEU A 271 10.84 4.90 -15.67
C LEU A 271 10.68 3.42 -15.32
N ILE A 272 10.06 3.13 -14.18
CA ILE A 272 10.02 1.80 -13.59
C ILE A 272 8.58 1.34 -13.47
N ARG A 273 8.29 0.14 -14.00
CA ARG A 273 7.02 -0.54 -13.80
C ARG A 273 6.96 -1.20 -12.42
N VAL A 274 6.01 -0.81 -11.58
CA VAL A 274 5.82 -1.37 -10.23
C VAL A 274 4.96 -2.63 -10.29
N LYS A 275 3.72 -2.51 -10.77
CA LYS A 275 2.77 -3.64 -10.88
C LYS A 275 1.64 -3.33 -11.86
N SER A 276 0.83 -4.35 -12.16
CA SER A 276 -0.46 -4.10 -12.82
C SER A 276 -1.40 -3.35 -11.88
N TYR A 277 -2.03 -2.30 -12.40
CA TYR A 277 -3.01 -1.49 -11.67
C TYR A 277 -4.45 -1.91 -12.03
N ALA A 278 -4.74 -1.99 -13.32
CA ALA A 278 -6.03 -2.41 -13.88
C ALA A 278 -5.80 -3.04 -15.27
N PRO A 279 -6.82 -3.65 -15.92
CA PRO A 279 -6.68 -4.10 -17.31
C PRO A 279 -6.16 -2.97 -18.19
N HIS A 280 -5.04 -3.22 -18.89
CA HIS A 280 -4.35 -2.25 -19.76
C HIS A 280 -3.65 -1.07 -19.07
N TRP A 281 -3.59 -1.04 -17.74
CA TRP A 281 -2.96 0.03 -16.97
C TRP A 281 -1.97 -0.52 -15.94
N ASP A 282 -0.77 0.05 -15.90
CA ASP A 282 0.26 -0.28 -14.93
C ASP A 282 0.47 0.88 -13.95
N HIS A 283 0.76 0.53 -12.71
CA HIS A 283 1.37 1.45 -11.76
C HIS A 283 2.85 1.55 -12.09
N VAL A 284 3.31 2.77 -12.35
CA VAL A 284 4.70 3.12 -12.67
C VAL A 284 5.23 4.16 -11.67
N VAL A 285 6.56 4.28 -11.60
CA VAL A 285 7.27 5.37 -10.94
C VAL A 285 8.27 6.00 -11.91
N LEU A 286 8.28 7.33 -11.97
CA LEU A 286 9.28 8.11 -12.69
C LEU A 286 10.23 8.74 -11.68
N ASP A 287 11.51 8.38 -11.78
CA ASP A 287 12.59 9.03 -11.05
C ASP A 287 13.06 10.25 -11.87
N VAL A 288 13.02 11.43 -11.28
CA VAL A 288 13.34 12.70 -11.95
C VAL A 288 14.44 13.42 -11.18
N SER A 289 15.49 13.87 -11.88
CA SER A 289 16.51 14.74 -11.33
C SER A 289 16.16 16.20 -11.64
N VAL A 290 16.31 17.07 -10.65
CA VAL A 290 16.13 18.52 -10.78
C VAL A 290 17.46 19.20 -10.42
N ASN A 291 17.95 20.09 -11.29
CA ASN A 291 19.27 20.74 -11.20
C ASN A 291 19.22 22.27 -11.41
#